data_AF-A0A9P3QAP5-F1
#
_entry.id   AF-A0A9P3QAP5-F1
#
_cell.length_a   1.000
_cell.length_b   1.000
_cell.length_c   1.000
_cell.angle_alpha   90.00
_cell.angle_beta   90.00
_cell.angle_gamma   90.00
#
_symmetry.space_group_name_H-M   'P 1'
#
loop_
_entity.id
_entity.type
_entity.pdbx_description
1 polymer ?
#
loop_
_entity_poly.entity_id
_entity_poly.type
_entity_poly.pdbx_seq_one_letter_code
_entity_poly.pdbx_strand_id
1 'polypeptide(L)'
;MTQDPVALTALLEVLSAAEADRVTGLYAPLAEAVRELVDATIRTEVGDDVVAQARTMIETVTQTLRQRTRPVGVSYRVDGRPLPLSNAVVGVRNPIAPPLVVHHDGAGRCWAEFELGSAYEGPPALVHGGVSALILDQMLGEAASEGLTKPRFTGAITVKYLRGTPLGPLRCEAWIDRKEGVKVFARGHISDSAGVTVESEGIFIEPSWARDWR
;
A
#
# COMPACT_ATOMS: atom_id res chain seq x y z
N MET A 1 4.17 -26.11 -29.89
CA MET A 1 4.68 -24.78 -29.50
C MET A 1 3.78 -24.25 -28.40
N THR A 2 4.02 -24.74 -27.20
CA THR A 2 3.34 -24.33 -25.96
C THR A 2 3.78 -22.91 -25.63
N GLN A 3 2.83 -21.99 -25.53
CA GLN A 3 3.11 -20.69 -24.94
C GLN A 3 3.46 -20.91 -23.48
N ASP A 4 4.68 -20.52 -23.13
CA ASP A 4 5.12 -20.38 -21.75
C ASP A 4 4.14 -19.42 -21.07
N PRO A 5 3.35 -19.86 -20.08
CA PRO A 5 2.56 -18.90 -19.32
C PRO A 5 3.58 -17.97 -18.70
N VAL A 6 3.43 -16.67 -18.93
CA VAL A 6 4.18 -15.64 -18.21
C VAL A 6 3.87 -15.86 -16.74
N ALA A 7 4.68 -16.70 -16.09
CA ALA A 7 4.82 -16.70 -14.66
C ALA A 7 5.08 -15.23 -14.36
N LEU A 8 4.31 -14.69 -13.42
CA LEU A 8 4.63 -13.43 -12.80
C LEU A 8 5.97 -13.66 -12.09
N THR A 9 7.07 -13.67 -12.85
CA THR A 9 8.45 -13.78 -12.36
C THR A 9 8.77 -12.42 -11.79
N ALA A 10 8.01 -12.01 -10.77
CA ALA A 10 8.56 -11.13 -9.78
C ALA A 10 9.84 -11.82 -9.33
N LEU A 11 10.99 -11.25 -9.65
CA LEU A 11 12.25 -11.68 -9.08
C LEU A 11 12.11 -11.45 -7.58
N LEU A 12 11.74 -12.52 -6.88
CA LEU A 12 11.61 -12.53 -5.43
C LEU A 12 13.01 -12.73 -4.88
N GLU A 13 13.68 -11.62 -4.63
CA GLU A 13 15.00 -11.62 -4.01
C GLU A 13 14.84 -11.97 -2.53
N VAL A 14 15.58 -12.98 -2.07
CA VAL A 14 15.62 -13.35 -0.65
C VAL A 14 16.61 -12.44 0.05
N LEU A 15 16.16 -11.72 1.08
CA LEU A 15 17.01 -10.94 1.97
C LEU A 15 17.14 -11.67 3.31
N SER A 16 18.30 -11.56 3.94
CA SER A 16 18.42 -11.85 5.36
C SER A 16 17.65 -10.81 6.17
N ALA A 17 17.23 -11.14 7.39
CA ALA A 17 16.59 -10.19 8.30
C ALA A 17 17.44 -8.93 8.51
N ALA A 18 18.74 -9.09 8.74
CA ALA A 18 19.67 -7.96 8.92
C ALA A 18 19.76 -7.05 7.68
N GLU A 19 19.74 -7.64 6.47
CA GLU A 19 19.75 -6.85 5.24
C GLU A 19 18.41 -6.14 5.02
N ALA A 20 17.29 -6.78 5.36
CA ALA A 20 15.97 -6.17 5.31
C ALA A 20 15.84 -4.99 6.28
N ASP A 21 16.36 -5.11 7.50
CA ASP A 21 16.41 -4.03 8.49
C ASP A 21 17.25 -2.86 8.00
N ARG A 22 18.46 -3.14 7.50
CA ARG A 22 19.36 -2.13 6.92
C ARG A 22 18.70 -1.39 5.75
N VAL A 23 18.09 -2.15 4.84
CA VAL A 23 17.36 -1.64 3.68
C VAL A 23 16.19 -0.77 4.12
N THR A 24 15.40 -1.21 5.09
CA THR A 24 14.24 -0.47 5.56
C THR A 24 14.66 0.80 6.28
N GLY A 25 15.62 0.70 7.20
CA GLY A 25 16.16 1.83 7.97
C GLY A 25 16.84 2.90 7.11
N LEU A 26 17.39 2.53 5.94
CA LEU A 26 17.98 3.51 5.02
C LEU A 26 16.94 4.21 4.14
N TYR A 27 15.99 3.45 3.59
CA TYR A 27 15.07 3.98 2.57
C TYR A 27 13.77 4.54 3.14
N ALA A 28 13.32 4.09 4.32
CA ALA A 28 12.14 4.65 4.96
C ALA A 28 12.31 6.14 5.32
N PRO A 29 13.44 6.59 5.90
CA PRO A 29 13.68 8.02 6.13
C PRO A 29 13.76 8.84 4.83
N LEU A 30 14.29 8.26 3.76
CA LEU A 30 14.30 8.91 2.44
C LEU A 30 12.88 9.09 1.90
N ALA A 31 12.04 8.05 1.97
CA ALA A 31 10.64 8.15 1.57
C ALA A 31 9.89 9.17 2.43
N GLU A 32 10.18 9.24 3.73
CA GLU A 32 9.59 10.21 4.64
C GLU A 32 9.96 11.65 4.28
N ALA A 33 11.23 11.92 3.98
CA ALA A 33 11.65 13.24 3.49
C ALA A 33 10.94 13.65 2.20
N VAL A 34 10.60 12.69 1.33
CA VAL A 34 9.80 12.96 0.13
C VAL A 34 8.33 13.20 0.47
N ARG A 35 7.74 12.52 1.46
CA ARG A 35 6.37 12.81 1.93
C ARG A 35 6.24 14.22 2.49
N GLU A 36 7.19 14.64 3.31
CA GLU A 36 7.28 16.01 3.82
C GLU A 36 7.39 17.03 2.67
N LEU A 37 8.21 16.72 1.65
CA LEU A 37 8.31 17.55 0.45
C LEU A 37 7.00 17.63 -0.33
N VAL A 38 6.25 16.54 -0.45
CA VAL A 38 4.93 16.52 -1.11
C VAL A 38 3.96 17.45 -0.39
N ASP A 39 3.85 17.34 0.93
CA ASP A 39 3.00 18.23 1.73
C ASP A 39 3.42 19.70 1.60
N ALA A 40 4.73 19.99 1.71
CA ALA A 40 5.24 21.34 1.53
C ALA A 40 4.94 21.89 0.12
N THR A 41 5.04 21.06 -0.92
CA THR A 41 4.73 21.45 -2.31
C THR A 41 3.25 21.79 -2.49
N ILE A 42 2.35 21.09 -1.80
CA ILE A 42 0.91 21.35 -1.86
C ILE A 42 0.55 22.68 -1.20
N ARG A 43 1.21 23.02 -0.08
CA ARG A 43 0.78 24.12 0.80
C ARG A 43 1.61 25.40 0.69
N THR A 44 2.71 25.40 -0.06
CA THR A 44 3.64 26.54 -0.11
C THR A 44 3.06 27.76 -0.83
N GLU A 45 3.34 28.95 -0.30
CA GLU A 45 3.06 30.26 -0.92
C GLU A 45 4.34 31.12 -1.03
N VAL A 46 5.52 30.47 -1.03
CA VAL A 46 6.81 31.17 -1.17
C VAL A 46 6.95 31.82 -2.55
N GLY A 47 7.84 32.81 -2.67
CA GLY A 47 8.07 33.55 -3.92
C GLY A 47 8.65 32.71 -5.07
N ASP A 48 8.45 33.19 -6.29
CA ASP A 48 8.82 32.52 -7.55
C ASP A 48 10.30 32.10 -7.61
N ASP A 49 11.20 32.92 -7.06
CA ASP A 49 12.63 32.66 -7.00
C ASP A 49 12.96 31.45 -6.10
N VAL A 50 12.29 31.35 -4.95
CA VAL A 50 12.41 30.22 -4.02
C VAL A 50 11.83 28.95 -4.65
N VAL A 51 10.69 29.03 -5.34
CA VAL A 51 10.11 27.90 -6.08
C VAL A 51 11.06 27.39 -7.16
N ALA A 52 11.66 28.30 -7.95
CA ALA A 52 12.63 27.93 -8.99
C ALA A 52 13.87 27.25 -8.39
N GLN A 53 14.40 27.78 -7.29
CA GLN A 53 15.55 27.20 -6.58
C GLN A 53 15.22 25.79 -6.05
N ALA A 54 14.07 25.64 -5.39
CA ALA A 54 13.61 24.34 -4.88
C ALA A 54 13.50 23.30 -6.00
N ARG A 55 12.92 23.68 -7.15
CA ARG A 55 12.82 22.80 -8.32
C ARG A 55 14.17 22.28 -8.79
N THR A 56 15.16 23.16 -8.94
CA THR A 56 16.53 22.76 -9.37
C THR A 56 17.19 21.83 -8.36
N MET A 57 16.99 22.05 -7.06
CA MET A 57 17.52 21.15 -6.02
C MET A 57 16.87 19.76 -6.08
N ILE A 58 15.55 19.70 -6.26
CA ILE A 58 14.80 18.43 -6.41
C ILE A 58 15.26 17.68 -7.66
N GLU A 59 15.43 18.37 -8.79
CA GLU A 59 15.95 17.79 -10.04
C GLU A 59 17.35 17.19 -9.83
N THR A 60 18.23 17.90 -9.11
CA THR A 60 19.59 17.45 -8.79
C THR A 60 19.59 16.21 -7.89
N VAL A 61 18.79 16.21 -6.82
CA VAL A 61 18.62 15.05 -5.93
C VAL A 61 18.09 13.84 -6.71
N THR A 62 17.09 14.06 -7.56
CA THR A 62 16.50 13.02 -8.42
C THR A 62 17.53 12.41 -9.34
N GLN A 63 18.38 13.23 -9.97
CA GLN A 63 19.44 12.75 -10.85
C GLN A 63 20.49 11.93 -10.08
N THR A 64 20.86 12.35 -8.86
CA THR A 64 21.76 11.59 -7.99
C THR A 64 21.18 10.21 -7.64
N LEU A 65 19.91 10.13 -7.25
CA LEU A 65 19.24 8.86 -6.93
C LEU A 65 19.13 7.93 -8.16
N ARG A 66 19.07 8.48 -9.37
CA ARG A 66 18.97 7.72 -10.63
C ARG A 66 20.30 7.16 -11.14
N GLN A 67 21.44 7.48 -10.50
CA GLN A 67 22.75 6.93 -10.89
C GLN A 67 22.78 5.39 -10.85
N ARG A 68 21.95 4.76 -10.01
CA ARG A 68 21.77 3.30 -9.98
C ARG A 68 20.34 2.94 -9.57
N THR A 69 19.61 2.30 -10.47
CA THR A 69 18.21 1.88 -10.25
C THR A 69 18.06 0.36 -10.27
N ARG A 70 16.96 -0.12 -9.65
CA ARG A 70 16.52 -1.51 -9.76
C ARG A 70 15.58 -1.67 -10.96
N PRO A 71 15.48 -2.85 -11.57
CA PRO A 71 14.46 -3.12 -12.58
C PRO A 71 13.06 -3.11 -11.95
N VAL A 72 12.05 -2.86 -12.79
CA VAL A 72 10.63 -2.97 -12.39
C VAL A 72 10.30 -4.45 -12.12
N GLY A 73 9.43 -4.70 -11.14
CA GLY A 73 8.96 -6.06 -10.82
C GLY A 73 9.81 -6.83 -9.80
N VAL A 74 10.82 -6.20 -9.19
CA VAL A 74 11.56 -6.82 -8.07
C VAL A 74 10.72 -6.71 -6.79
N SER A 75 10.52 -7.84 -6.12
CA SER A 75 9.90 -7.93 -4.80
C SER A 75 10.81 -8.71 -3.87
N TYR A 76 10.64 -8.54 -2.56
CA TYR A 76 11.53 -9.15 -1.58
C TYR A 76 10.83 -10.21 -0.76
N ARG A 77 11.60 -11.17 -0.23
CA ARG A 77 11.14 -12.06 0.84
C ARG A 77 12.14 -12.10 1.98
N VAL A 78 11.63 -12.16 3.19
CA VAL A 78 12.37 -12.38 4.43
C VAL A 78 11.68 -13.51 5.17
N ASP A 79 12.42 -14.57 5.51
CA ASP A 79 11.90 -15.75 6.21
C ASP A 79 10.60 -16.32 5.58
N GLY A 80 10.56 -16.36 4.24
CA GLY A 80 9.43 -16.88 3.47
C GLY A 80 8.23 -15.92 3.34
N ARG A 81 8.26 -14.75 3.99
CA ARG A 81 7.20 -13.74 3.90
C ARG A 81 7.54 -12.65 2.86
N PRO A 82 6.58 -12.21 2.04
CA PRO A 82 6.78 -11.06 1.16
C PRO A 82 7.12 -9.79 1.97
N LEU A 83 8.08 -9.03 1.47
CA LEU A 83 8.44 -7.70 1.95
C LEU A 83 8.16 -6.70 0.81
N PRO A 84 6.95 -6.12 0.76
CA PRO A 84 6.48 -5.33 -0.39
C PRO A 84 7.02 -3.89 -0.35
N LEU A 85 8.34 -3.72 -0.35
CA LEU A 85 9.04 -2.44 -0.12
C LEU A 85 8.55 -1.27 -0.99
N SER A 86 8.13 -1.54 -2.23
CA SER A 86 7.69 -0.54 -3.20
C SER A 86 6.18 -0.54 -3.45
N ASN A 87 5.40 -1.32 -2.70
CA ASN A 87 3.94 -1.37 -2.85
C ASN A 87 3.31 0.01 -2.63
N ALA A 88 2.20 0.28 -3.33
CA ALA A 88 1.56 1.59 -3.37
C ALA A 88 0.78 1.95 -2.10
N VAL A 89 0.64 1.04 -1.13
CA VAL A 89 -0.14 1.23 0.10
C VAL A 89 0.69 0.98 1.35
N VAL A 90 1.48 -0.10 1.39
CA VAL A 90 2.29 -0.52 2.56
C VAL A 90 3.80 -0.45 2.29
N GLY A 91 4.21 0.06 1.13
CA GLY A 91 5.61 0.10 0.72
C GLY A 91 6.40 1.19 1.44
N VAL A 92 7.25 0.80 2.39
CA VAL A 92 8.12 1.71 3.17
C VAL A 92 9.09 2.53 2.31
N ARG A 93 9.37 2.11 1.07
CA ARG A 93 10.20 2.88 0.11
C ARG A 93 9.39 3.71 -0.88
N ASN A 94 8.07 3.60 -0.85
CA ASN A 94 7.20 4.29 -1.78
C ASN A 94 6.59 5.52 -1.08
N PRO A 95 7.00 6.75 -1.43
CA PRO A 95 6.48 7.95 -0.80
C PRO A 95 5.02 8.25 -1.16
N ILE A 96 4.43 7.58 -2.17
CA ILE A 96 2.99 7.66 -2.46
C ILE A 96 2.18 6.80 -1.48
N ALA A 97 2.80 5.79 -0.87
CA ALA A 97 2.11 4.91 0.06
C ALA A 97 1.65 5.71 1.30
N PRO A 98 0.35 5.63 1.66
CA PRO A 98 -0.15 6.06 2.95
C PRO A 98 0.72 5.47 4.08
N PRO A 99 0.85 6.16 5.23
CA PRO A 99 1.67 5.71 6.35
C PRO A 99 0.97 4.58 7.13
N LEU A 100 0.64 3.48 6.43
CA LEU A 100 -0.13 2.36 6.94
C LEU A 100 0.80 1.28 7.50
N VAL A 101 0.63 0.94 8.77
CA VAL A 101 1.24 -0.25 9.38
C VAL A 101 0.14 -1.24 9.70
N VAL A 102 0.18 -2.40 9.02
CA VAL A 102 -0.85 -3.43 9.15
C VAL A 102 -0.49 -4.40 10.27
N HIS A 103 -1.46 -4.62 11.16
CA HIS A 103 -1.39 -5.61 12.23
C HIS A 103 -2.37 -6.74 11.92
N HIS A 104 -2.01 -7.97 12.30
CA HIS A 104 -2.83 -9.17 12.09
C HIS A 104 -3.11 -9.85 13.43
N ASP A 105 -4.31 -10.41 13.58
CA ASP A 105 -4.68 -11.21 14.76
C ASP A 105 -4.32 -12.70 14.62
N GLY A 106 -3.87 -13.12 13.44
CA GLY A 106 -3.56 -14.52 13.11
C GLY A 106 -4.80 -15.40 12.83
N ALA A 107 -6.01 -14.85 12.93
CA ALA A 107 -7.29 -15.54 12.74
C ALA A 107 -8.09 -15.00 11.55
N GLY A 108 -7.43 -14.27 10.63
CA GLY A 108 -8.06 -13.76 9.40
C GLY A 108 -8.65 -12.36 9.54
N ARG A 109 -8.27 -11.60 10.57
CA ARG A 109 -8.51 -10.15 10.68
C ARG A 109 -7.19 -9.39 10.64
N CYS A 110 -7.22 -8.20 10.06
CA CYS A 110 -6.16 -7.22 10.16
C CYS A 110 -6.73 -5.82 10.43
N TRP A 111 -5.89 -4.96 10.98
CA TRP A 111 -6.22 -3.56 11.22
C TRP A 111 -4.99 -2.66 11.07
N ALA A 112 -5.25 -1.37 10.91
CA ALA A 112 -4.23 -0.35 10.90
C ALA A 112 -4.80 0.98 11.41
N GLU A 113 -3.97 1.74 12.11
CA GLU A 113 -4.22 3.10 12.55
C GLU A 113 -3.20 4.01 11.86
N PHE A 114 -3.68 5.09 11.25
CA PHE A 114 -2.88 5.94 10.39
C PHE A 114 -3.47 7.35 10.32
N GLU A 115 -2.68 8.29 9.82
CA GLU A 115 -3.10 9.67 9.61
C GLU A 115 -2.95 10.05 8.13
N LEU A 116 -4.00 10.62 7.55
CA LEU A 116 -3.98 11.11 6.17
C LEU A 116 -4.00 12.64 6.15
N GLY A 117 -2.93 13.23 5.60
CA GLY A 117 -2.81 14.66 5.38
C GLY A 117 -3.19 15.12 3.96
N SER A 118 -2.76 16.34 3.62
CA SER A 118 -3.07 17.05 2.37
C SER A 118 -2.78 16.26 1.09
N ALA A 119 -1.73 15.42 1.11
CA ALA A 119 -1.33 14.56 -0.01
C ALA A 119 -2.41 13.57 -0.48
N TYR A 120 -3.41 13.31 0.37
CA TYR A 120 -4.50 12.35 0.12
C TYR A 120 -5.87 13.01 -0.01
N GLU A 121 -5.91 14.35 -0.01
CA GLU A 121 -7.12 15.14 -0.10
C GLU A 121 -7.79 15.00 -1.48
N GLY A 122 -9.12 14.97 -1.49
CA GLY A 122 -9.92 15.03 -2.71
C GLY A 122 -10.83 16.24 -2.65
N PRO A 123 -12.07 16.11 -2.10
CA PRO A 123 -12.84 17.28 -1.71
C PRO A 123 -12.15 18.04 -0.57
N PRO A 124 -12.44 19.34 -0.39
CA PRO A 124 -11.86 20.13 0.70
C PRO A 124 -12.00 19.47 2.08
N ALA A 125 -10.87 19.29 2.77
CA ALA A 125 -10.68 18.64 4.06
C ALA A 125 -11.12 17.16 4.14
N LEU A 126 -11.39 16.51 3.01
CA LEU A 126 -11.82 15.11 2.95
C LEU A 126 -10.83 14.27 2.16
N VAL A 127 -10.61 13.04 2.61
CA VAL A 127 -9.82 12.04 1.89
C VAL A 127 -10.48 11.75 0.53
N HIS A 128 -9.68 11.72 -0.52
CA HIS A 128 -10.16 11.36 -1.85
C HIS A 128 -10.75 9.94 -1.82
N GLY A 129 -11.95 9.75 -2.40
CA GLY A 129 -12.64 8.46 -2.37
C GLY A 129 -11.80 7.32 -2.96
N GLY A 130 -11.01 7.60 -4.00
CA GLY A 130 -10.06 6.66 -4.59
C GLY A 130 -8.92 6.23 -3.64
N VAL A 131 -8.47 7.09 -2.73
CA VAL A 131 -7.48 6.72 -1.70
C VAL A 131 -8.11 5.79 -0.67
N SER A 132 -9.36 6.06 -0.26
CA SER A 132 -10.10 5.14 0.61
C SER A 132 -10.27 3.76 -0.04
N ALA A 133 -10.60 3.72 -1.33
CA ALA A 133 -10.71 2.47 -2.08
C ALA A 133 -9.37 1.72 -2.20
N LEU A 134 -8.28 2.45 -2.45
CA LEU A 134 -6.91 1.92 -2.49
C LEU A 134 -6.50 1.26 -1.17
N ILE A 135 -6.76 1.93 -0.04
CA ILE A 135 -6.47 1.39 1.30
C ILE A 135 -7.31 0.14 1.57
N LEU A 136 -8.61 0.18 1.24
CA LEU A 136 -9.52 -0.95 1.45
C LEU A 136 -9.14 -2.16 0.59
N ASP A 137 -8.74 -1.98 -0.68
CA ASP A 137 -8.26 -3.08 -1.52
C ASP A 137 -7.05 -3.79 -0.88
N GLN A 138 -6.04 -3.03 -0.44
CA GLN A 138 -4.88 -3.59 0.25
C GLN A 138 -5.30 -4.32 1.53
N MET A 139 -6.10 -3.70 2.41
CA MET A 139 -6.49 -4.28 3.70
C MET A 139 -7.33 -5.55 3.54
N LEU A 140 -8.26 -5.57 2.59
CA LEU A 140 -9.01 -6.77 2.26
C LEU A 140 -8.09 -7.87 1.70
N GLY A 141 -7.11 -7.50 0.87
CA GLY A 141 -6.09 -8.41 0.36
C GLY A 141 -5.22 -9.01 1.46
N GLU A 142 -4.78 -8.19 2.43
CA GLU A 142 -4.04 -8.60 3.63
C GLU A 142 -4.84 -9.64 4.44
N ALA A 143 -6.12 -9.39 4.67
CA ALA A 143 -7.00 -10.34 5.35
C ALA A 143 -7.18 -11.64 4.54
N ALA A 144 -7.55 -11.53 3.27
CA ALA A 144 -7.85 -12.68 2.41
C ALA A 144 -6.65 -13.60 2.18
N SER A 145 -5.45 -13.01 2.08
CA SER A 145 -4.18 -13.72 1.89
C SER A 145 -3.55 -14.24 3.19
N GLU A 146 -4.21 -14.02 4.34
CA GLU A 146 -3.68 -14.37 5.66
C GLU A 146 -2.28 -13.78 5.88
N GLY A 147 -2.15 -12.46 5.66
CA GLY A 147 -0.89 -11.71 5.79
C GLY A 147 0.09 -11.94 4.64
N LEU A 148 -0.41 -11.90 3.41
CA LEU A 148 0.35 -12.10 2.15
C LEU A 148 1.03 -13.48 2.04
N THR A 149 0.64 -14.45 2.87
CA THR A 149 1.21 -15.81 2.85
C THR A 149 0.57 -16.69 1.78
N LYS A 150 -0.66 -16.40 1.37
CA LYS A 150 -1.41 -17.15 0.36
C LYS A 150 -1.65 -16.31 -0.90
N PRO A 151 -1.47 -16.86 -2.11
CA PRO A 151 -1.74 -16.12 -3.34
C PRO A 151 -3.24 -15.91 -3.50
N ARG A 152 -3.68 -14.67 -3.31
CA ARG A 152 -5.07 -14.23 -3.38
C ARG A 152 -5.12 -12.93 -4.17
N PHE A 153 -5.74 -12.98 -5.34
CA PHE A 153 -5.84 -11.82 -6.22
C PHE A 153 -7.23 -11.21 -6.15
N THR A 154 -7.32 -9.88 -6.10
CA THR A 154 -8.61 -9.18 -6.16
C THR A 154 -9.33 -9.56 -7.45
N GLY A 155 -10.50 -10.19 -7.32
CA GLY A 155 -11.41 -10.46 -8.44
C GLY A 155 -12.44 -9.35 -8.60
N ALA A 156 -13.00 -8.87 -7.48
CA ALA A 156 -13.91 -7.73 -7.45
C ALA A 156 -13.86 -7.05 -6.08
N ILE A 157 -14.13 -5.75 -6.05
CA ILE A 157 -14.32 -4.96 -4.83
C ILE A 157 -15.52 -4.04 -5.02
N THR A 158 -16.37 -3.93 -4.00
CA THR A 158 -17.48 -2.97 -3.91
C THR A 158 -17.22 -2.04 -2.75
N VAL A 159 -17.12 -0.73 -3.01
CA VAL A 159 -16.86 0.28 -1.99
C VAL A 159 -18.10 1.16 -1.82
N LYS A 160 -18.55 1.34 -0.59
CA LYS A 160 -19.71 2.16 -0.23
C LYS A 160 -19.29 3.30 0.69
N TYR A 161 -19.41 4.52 0.19
CA TYR A 161 -19.13 5.74 0.94
C TYR A 161 -20.38 6.15 1.74
N LEU A 162 -20.32 6.02 3.06
CA LEU A 162 -21.44 6.33 3.96
C LEU A 162 -21.51 7.83 4.29
N ARG A 163 -20.35 8.46 4.44
CA ARG A 163 -20.17 9.90 4.67
C ARG A 163 -18.75 10.31 4.24
N GLY A 164 -18.47 11.62 4.24
CA GLY A 164 -17.12 12.13 4.01
C GLY A 164 -16.13 11.58 5.05
N THR A 165 -14.99 11.06 4.57
CA THR A 165 -13.86 10.67 5.42
C THR A 165 -13.00 11.91 5.64
N PRO A 166 -12.89 12.45 6.87
CA PRO A 166 -12.05 13.61 7.12
C PRO A 166 -10.56 13.27 6.96
N LEU A 167 -9.74 14.27 6.62
CA LEU A 167 -8.31 14.19 6.86
C LEU A 167 -8.02 14.06 8.37
N GLY A 168 -6.85 13.52 8.72
CA GLY A 168 -6.44 13.27 10.11
C GLY A 168 -6.45 11.79 10.50
N PRO A 169 -6.56 11.47 11.80
CA PRO A 169 -6.48 10.11 12.32
C PRO A 169 -7.64 9.22 11.87
N LEU A 170 -7.31 8.05 11.33
CA LEU A 170 -8.24 7.06 10.81
C LEU A 170 -7.84 5.65 11.25
N ARG A 171 -8.83 4.77 11.27
CA ARG A 171 -8.65 3.34 11.49
C ARG A 171 -9.28 2.55 10.35
N CYS A 172 -8.55 1.57 9.82
CA CYS A 172 -9.09 0.60 8.88
C CYS A 172 -9.05 -0.80 9.49
N GLU A 173 -10.13 -1.56 9.31
CA GLU A 173 -10.21 -2.97 9.67
C GLU A 173 -10.67 -3.80 8.47
N ALA A 174 -10.17 -5.02 8.36
CA ALA A 174 -10.63 -6.00 7.39
C ALA A 174 -10.60 -7.41 7.96
N TRP A 175 -11.53 -8.26 7.52
CA TRP A 175 -11.63 -9.65 7.94
C TRP A 175 -12.21 -10.54 6.85
N ILE A 176 -11.92 -11.85 6.96
CA ILE A 176 -12.55 -12.87 6.12
C ILE A 176 -14.01 -13.04 6.58
N ASP A 177 -14.95 -12.84 5.64
CA ASP A 177 -16.38 -13.09 5.84
C ASP A 177 -16.69 -14.59 5.66
N ARG A 178 -16.24 -15.17 4.55
CA ARG A 178 -16.41 -16.59 4.24
C ARG A 178 -15.45 -17.06 3.14
N LYS A 179 -15.36 -18.38 2.96
CA LYS A 179 -14.57 -19.03 1.91
C LYS A 179 -15.45 -19.99 1.12
N GLU A 180 -15.39 -19.95 -0.21
CA GLU A 180 -16.17 -20.83 -1.10
C GLU A 180 -15.31 -21.31 -2.27
N GLY A 181 -14.87 -22.57 -2.23
CA GLY A 181 -13.97 -23.13 -3.24
C GLY A 181 -12.70 -22.31 -3.39
N VAL A 182 -12.50 -21.72 -4.57
CA VAL A 182 -11.32 -20.88 -4.89
C VAL A 182 -11.49 -19.42 -4.48
N LYS A 183 -12.64 -19.04 -3.93
CA LYS A 183 -12.98 -17.66 -3.56
C LYS A 183 -12.83 -17.45 -2.06
N VAL A 184 -12.26 -16.33 -1.68
CA VAL A 184 -12.28 -15.78 -0.31
C VAL A 184 -13.05 -14.47 -0.36
N PHE A 185 -14.09 -14.36 0.43
CA PHE A 185 -14.86 -13.13 0.59
C PHE A 185 -14.36 -12.41 1.84
N ALA A 186 -14.04 -11.14 1.70
CA ALA A 186 -13.57 -10.29 2.80
C ALA A 186 -14.44 -9.05 2.92
N ARG A 187 -14.56 -8.55 4.13
CA ARG A 187 -15.25 -7.29 4.48
C ARG A 187 -14.27 -6.38 5.20
N GLY A 188 -14.47 -5.08 5.09
CA GLY A 188 -13.65 -4.10 5.77
C GLY A 188 -14.26 -2.71 5.75
N HIS A 189 -13.72 -1.83 6.57
CA HIS A 189 -14.20 -0.45 6.68
C HIS A 189 -13.10 0.50 7.14
N ILE A 190 -13.25 1.78 6.78
CA ILE A 190 -12.49 2.91 7.34
C ILE A 190 -13.41 3.68 8.31
N SER A 191 -12.85 4.11 9.43
CA SER A 191 -13.54 4.86 10.47
C SER A 191 -12.68 5.99 11.02
N ASP A 192 -13.35 7.02 11.53
CA ASP A 192 -12.77 8.06 12.39
C ASP A 192 -13.39 7.97 13.80
N SER A 193 -13.19 8.98 14.64
CA SER A 193 -13.73 9.04 16.02
C SER A 193 -15.27 9.06 16.11
N ALA A 194 -15.98 9.45 15.04
CA ALA A 194 -17.43 9.45 14.93
C ALA A 194 -18.00 8.15 14.32
N GLY A 195 -17.13 7.22 13.88
CA GLY A 195 -17.51 5.90 13.39
C GLY A 195 -17.19 5.69 11.91
N VAL A 196 -17.84 4.70 11.28
CA VAL A 196 -17.52 4.27 9.90
C VAL A 196 -17.83 5.38 8.88
N THR A 197 -16.90 5.58 7.94
CA THR A 197 -17.04 6.51 6.81
C THR A 197 -17.20 5.77 5.49
N VAL A 198 -16.49 4.64 5.33
CA VAL A 198 -16.48 3.84 4.10
C VAL A 198 -16.50 2.36 4.47
N GLU A 199 -17.35 1.57 3.81
CA GLU A 199 -17.40 0.11 3.90
C GLU A 199 -16.99 -0.52 2.57
N SER A 200 -16.47 -1.74 2.63
CA SER A 200 -16.11 -2.50 1.44
C SER A 200 -16.32 -4.00 1.60
N GLU A 201 -16.72 -4.62 0.49
CA GLU A 201 -16.77 -6.08 0.30
C GLU A 201 -15.89 -6.46 -0.89
N GLY A 202 -15.05 -7.49 -0.72
CA GLY A 202 -14.14 -7.96 -1.75
C GLY A 202 -14.22 -9.46 -1.99
N ILE A 203 -13.95 -9.87 -3.23
CA ILE A 203 -13.83 -11.26 -3.64
C ILE A 203 -12.38 -11.48 -4.11
N PHE A 204 -11.69 -12.41 -3.49
CA PHE A 204 -10.31 -12.76 -3.79
C PHE A 204 -10.19 -14.18 -4.31
N ILE A 205 -9.40 -14.39 -5.35
CA ILE A 205 -9.36 -15.63 -6.12
C ILE A 205 -8.01 -16.33 -5.94
N GLU A 206 -8.06 -17.65 -5.67
CA GLU A 206 -6.89 -18.53 -5.83
C GLU A 206 -6.57 -18.66 -7.32
N PRO A 207 -5.37 -18.24 -7.76
CA PRO A 207 -5.00 -18.39 -9.16
C PRO A 207 -4.79 -19.87 -9.51
N SER A 208 -4.96 -20.22 -10.78
CA SER A 208 -4.91 -21.61 -11.23
C SER A 208 -3.62 -22.33 -10.85
N TRP A 209 -2.48 -21.68 -11.08
CA TRP A 209 -1.15 -22.22 -10.79
C TRP A 209 -0.91 -22.55 -9.32
N ALA A 210 -1.62 -21.89 -8.38
CA ALA A 210 -1.48 -22.18 -6.95
C ALA A 210 -2.29 -23.42 -6.52
N ARG A 211 -3.24 -23.85 -7.35
CA ARG A 211 -4.10 -25.02 -7.09
C ARG A 211 -3.42 -26.31 -7.54
N ASP A 212 -2.61 -26.23 -8.59
CA ASP A 212 -1.98 -27.38 -9.25
C ASP A 212 -0.84 -28.02 -8.41
N TRP A 213 -0.54 -27.47 -7.22
CA TRP A 213 0.50 -27.96 -6.30
C TRP A 213 -0.07 -28.77 -5.10
N ARG A 214 -1.39 -29.01 -5.08
CA ARG A 214 -2.05 -29.89 -4.11
C ARG A 214 -2.30 -31.26 -4.71
#